data_AF-A0A848DSX6-F1
#
_entry.id   AF-A0A848DSX6-F1
#
_cell.length_a   1.000
_cell.length_b   1.000
_cell.length_c   1.000
_cell.angle_alpha   90.00
_cell.angle_beta   90.00
_cell.angle_gamma   90.00
#
_symmetry.space_group_name_H-M   'P 1'
#
loop_
_entity.id
_entity.type
_entity.pdbx_description
1 polymer ?
#
loop_
_entity_poly.entity_id
_entity_poly.type
_entity_poly.pdbx_seq_one_letter_code
_entity_poly.pdbx_strand_id
1 'polypeptide(L)'
;MTITPATATTQTGYCTSQAIRSPGSRGRYTVILGDTEESAELEASHLDRLSPAVDGFVLAASRLPDAELADLHGKPVVLFDREVSGLPSVVTDSAEGSRQIIEHLVALGHRSITYLLAIGALQRLLRRGVDVPGAVSVVGYDDIFGSDFCNPPPTTLTGPAEQAGPAGPALDRPGSPDPHLPLTRESGSPRPRVGV
;
A
#
# COMPACT_ATOMS: atom_id res chain seq x y z
N MET A 1 18.53 -22.86 8.03
CA MET A 1 17.70 -22.08 8.96
C MET A 1 16.53 -21.59 8.13
N THR A 2 15.39 -22.25 8.26
CA THR A 2 14.16 -21.90 7.56
C THR A 2 13.61 -20.68 8.26
N ILE A 3 13.21 -19.64 7.52
CA ILE A 3 12.41 -18.55 8.08
C ILE A 3 11.00 -18.77 7.56
N THR A 4 10.05 -19.00 8.46
CA THR A 4 8.64 -19.08 8.09
C THR A 4 8.02 -17.71 8.38
N PRO A 5 7.99 -16.73 7.45
CA PRO A 5 7.39 -15.44 7.74
C PRO A 5 5.86 -15.58 7.77
N ALA A 6 5.24 -15.05 8.83
CA ALA A 6 3.83 -14.73 8.80
C ALA A 6 3.66 -13.28 8.29
N THR A 7 2.85 -13.08 7.25
CA THR A 7 2.49 -11.74 6.76
C THR A 7 1.05 -11.42 7.17
N ALA A 8 0.84 -10.27 7.80
CA ALA A 8 -0.48 -9.72 8.12
C ALA A 8 -0.93 -8.69 7.05
N THR A 9 -2.20 -8.74 6.61
CA THR A 9 -2.98 -7.68 5.90
C THR A 9 -3.24 -7.83 4.37
N THR A 10 -4.46 -7.40 3.98
CA THR A 10 -5.34 -7.87 2.89
C THR A 10 -4.98 -7.47 1.44
N GLN A 11 -3.96 -6.63 1.20
CA GLN A 11 -3.47 -6.35 -0.17
C GLN A 11 -1.94 -6.19 -0.23
N THR A 12 -1.35 -5.55 0.78
CA THR A 12 0.10 -5.48 1.00
C THR A 12 0.74 -6.87 1.15
N GLY A 13 -0.02 -7.85 1.62
CA GLY A 13 0.41 -9.25 1.71
C GLY A 13 0.78 -9.87 0.36
N TYR A 14 0.14 -9.48 -0.73
CA TYR A 14 0.45 -10.02 -2.07
C TYR A 14 1.82 -9.55 -2.55
N CYS A 15 2.08 -8.24 -2.56
CA CYS A 15 3.38 -7.66 -2.93
C CYS A 15 4.51 -8.15 -2.01
N THR A 16 4.25 -8.23 -0.71
CA THR A 16 5.21 -8.76 0.27
C THR A 16 5.54 -10.24 0.00
N SER A 17 4.53 -11.06 -0.31
CA SER A 17 4.74 -12.48 -0.65
C SER A 17 5.53 -12.67 -1.95
N GLN A 18 5.40 -11.75 -2.90
CA GLN A 18 6.18 -11.74 -4.15
C GLN A 18 7.62 -11.30 -3.91
N ALA A 19 7.84 -10.27 -3.10
CA ALA A 19 9.18 -9.81 -2.73
C ALA A 19 9.98 -10.91 -2.01
N ILE A 20 9.36 -11.64 -1.08
CA ILE A 20 10.02 -12.75 -0.37
C ILE A 20 10.43 -13.90 -1.32
N ARG A 21 9.68 -14.11 -2.42
CA ARG A 21 9.85 -15.25 -3.35
C ARG A 21 10.82 -15.00 -4.52
N SER A 22 11.53 -13.88 -4.53
CA SER A 22 12.36 -13.46 -5.66
C SER A 22 13.48 -14.47 -6.04
N PRO A 23 13.82 -14.59 -7.35
CA PRO A 23 14.64 -15.70 -7.90
C PRO A 23 16.12 -15.75 -7.44
N GLY A 24 16.56 -14.81 -6.60
CA GLY A 24 17.92 -14.76 -6.06
C GLY A 24 18.08 -15.35 -4.66
N SER A 25 16.97 -15.63 -3.96
CA SER A 25 17.04 -16.16 -2.59
C SER A 25 17.32 -17.67 -2.60
N ARG A 26 18.44 -18.08 -1.99
CA ARG A 26 18.81 -19.50 -1.86
C ARG A 26 18.07 -20.21 -0.71
N GLY A 27 17.12 -19.54 -0.06
CA GLY A 27 16.34 -20.07 1.05
C GLY A 27 15.02 -20.67 0.56
N ARG A 28 14.68 -21.87 1.04
CA ARG A 28 13.29 -22.36 0.96
C ARG A 28 12.53 -21.76 2.13
N TYR A 29 11.56 -20.92 1.84
CA TYR A 29 10.69 -20.30 2.85
C TYR A 29 9.25 -20.79 2.65
N THR A 30 8.56 -21.02 3.77
CA THR A 30 7.12 -21.22 3.79
C THR A 30 6.50 -19.95 4.33
N VAL A 31 5.62 -19.31 3.56
CA VAL A 31 4.94 -18.10 3.99
C VAL A 31 3.57 -18.48 4.55
N ILE A 32 3.25 -18.02 5.77
CA ILE A 32 1.91 -18.10 6.34
C ILE A 32 1.27 -16.72 6.19
N LEU A 33 0.05 -16.64 5.68
CA LEU A 33 -0.67 -15.38 5.58
C LEU A 33 -1.75 -15.32 6.66
N GLY A 34 -1.79 -14.23 7.41
CA GLY A 34 -2.87 -13.88 8.33
C GLY A 34 -3.56 -12.60 7.86
N ASP A 35 -4.86 -12.51 7.99
CA ASP A 35 -5.57 -11.24 7.90
C ASP A 35 -5.92 -10.79 9.30
N THR A 36 -5.59 -9.56 9.67
CA THR A 36 -5.89 -9.00 10.99
C THR A 36 -7.09 -8.07 10.94
N GLU A 37 -7.69 -7.86 9.77
CA GLU A 37 -8.85 -6.99 9.55
C GLU A 37 -8.66 -5.62 10.20
N GLU A 38 -7.44 -5.08 10.11
CA GLU A 38 -7.13 -3.79 10.69
C GLU A 38 -7.33 -3.74 12.24
N SER A 39 -7.39 -4.86 12.96
CA SER A 39 -7.57 -4.92 14.41
C SER A 39 -6.27 -5.29 15.12
N ALA A 40 -5.89 -4.49 16.11
CA ALA A 40 -4.75 -4.76 16.98
C ALA A 40 -4.97 -6.03 17.81
N GLU A 41 -6.20 -6.27 18.24
CA GLU A 41 -6.58 -7.44 19.04
C GLU A 41 -6.49 -8.75 18.23
N LEU A 42 -6.98 -8.75 16.98
CA LEU A 42 -6.84 -9.89 16.07
C LEU A 42 -5.38 -10.12 15.69
N GLU A 43 -4.61 -9.04 15.47
CA GLU A 43 -3.18 -9.11 15.22
C GLU A 43 -2.45 -9.78 16.38
N ALA A 44 -2.60 -9.31 17.61
CA ALA A 44 -1.98 -9.92 18.79
C ALA A 44 -2.33 -11.42 18.94
N SER A 45 -3.63 -11.76 18.81
CA SER A 45 -4.09 -13.15 18.85
C SER A 45 -3.48 -14.03 17.76
N HIS A 46 -3.28 -13.51 16.55
CA HIS A 46 -2.60 -14.24 15.48
C HIS A 46 -1.12 -14.42 15.75
N LEU A 47 -0.44 -13.40 16.27
CA LEU A 47 0.99 -13.48 16.60
C LEU A 47 1.23 -14.49 17.73
N ASP A 48 0.42 -14.46 18.79
CA ASP A 48 0.50 -15.43 19.89
C ASP A 48 0.34 -16.87 19.39
N ARG A 49 -0.66 -17.12 18.53
CA ARG A 49 -0.97 -18.46 18.01
C ARG A 49 0.07 -18.96 17.01
N LEU A 50 0.60 -18.07 16.18
CA LEU A 50 1.56 -18.44 15.14
C LEU A 50 3.00 -18.46 15.63
N SER A 51 3.31 -17.71 16.69
CA SER A 51 4.66 -17.58 17.25
C SER A 51 5.34 -18.94 17.39
N PRO A 52 4.77 -19.99 18.01
CA PRO A 52 5.47 -21.28 18.14
C PRO A 52 5.85 -21.97 16.81
N ALA A 53 5.15 -21.66 15.72
CA ALA A 53 5.29 -22.31 14.42
C ALA A 53 6.12 -21.50 13.40
N VAL A 54 6.45 -20.25 13.71
CA VAL A 54 7.16 -19.34 12.79
C VAL A 54 8.52 -18.92 13.33
N ASP A 55 9.44 -18.59 12.45
CA ASP A 55 10.81 -18.20 12.84
C ASP A 55 10.98 -16.68 12.95
N GLY A 56 10.01 -15.92 12.43
CA GLY A 56 9.99 -14.46 12.42
C GLY A 56 8.73 -13.92 11.77
N PHE A 57 8.56 -12.60 11.84
CA PHE A 57 7.34 -11.92 11.41
C PHE A 57 7.64 -10.83 10.39
N VAL A 58 6.72 -10.67 9.43
CA VAL A 58 6.66 -9.50 8.56
C VAL A 58 5.30 -8.85 8.78
N LEU A 59 5.28 -7.66 9.38
CA LEU A 59 4.04 -7.01 9.76
C LEU A 59 3.78 -5.81 8.85
N ALA A 60 2.71 -5.87 8.04
CA ALA A 60 2.35 -4.79 7.14
C ALA A 60 1.25 -3.91 7.74
N ALA A 61 1.52 -2.61 7.84
CA ALA A 61 0.65 -1.60 8.44
C ALA A 61 0.10 -2.02 9.82
N SER A 62 0.96 -2.63 10.65
CA SER A 62 0.61 -3.15 11.98
C SER A 62 -0.14 -2.12 12.81
N ARG A 63 -1.10 -2.56 13.64
CA ARG A 63 -1.84 -1.72 14.59
C ARG A 63 -1.35 -1.85 16.03
N LEU A 64 -0.39 -2.73 16.29
CA LEU A 64 0.13 -2.95 17.64
C LEU A 64 0.93 -1.76 18.17
N PRO A 65 0.99 -1.50 19.49
CA PRO A 65 1.88 -0.50 20.06
C PRO A 65 3.36 -0.79 19.77
N ASP A 66 4.19 0.25 19.63
CA ASP A 66 5.63 0.13 19.35
C ASP A 66 6.38 -0.76 20.35
N ALA A 67 5.97 -0.71 21.63
CA ALA A 67 6.57 -1.52 22.69
C ALA A 67 6.35 -3.03 22.49
N GLU A 68 5.21 -3.42 21.91
CA GLU A 68 4.90 -4.84 21.63
C GLU A 68 5.65 -5.33 20.39
N LEU A 69 5.88 -4.45 19.42
CA LEU A 69 6.66 -4.76 18.22
C LEU A 69 8.15 -4.97 18.52
N ALA A 70 8.69 -4.22 19.48
CA ALA A 70 10.11 -4.27 19.84
C ALA A 70 10.53 -5.60 20.49
N ASP A 71 9.62 -6.28 21.18
CA ASP A 71 9.87 -7.57 21.84
C ASP A 71 8.81 -8.60 21.46
N LEU A 72 8.64 -8.83 20.16
CA LEU A 72 7.66 -9.77 19.65
C LEU A 72 8.14 -11.22 19.83
N HIS A 73 7.98 -11.73 21.05
CA HIS A 73 8.39 -13.07 21.49
C HIS A 73 9.88 -13.36 21.25
N GLY A 74 10.75 -12.34 21.28
CA GLY A 74 12.17 -12.45 20.97
C GLY A 74 12.48 -12.89 19.54
N LYS A 75 11.54 -12.75 18.59
CA LYS A 75 11.72 -13.16 17.19
C LYS A 75 12.07 -11.97 16.28
N PRO A 76 12.80 -12.20 15.18
CA PRO A 76 13.02 -11.18 14.17
C PRO A 76 11.69 -10.65 13.61
N VAL A 77 11.58 -9.32 13.54
CA VAL A 77 10.43 -8.61 12.97
C VAL A 77 10.93 -7.66 11.89
N VAL A 78 10.24 -7.63 10.75
CA VAL A 78 10.38 -6.59 9.74
C VAL A 78 9.02 -5.91 9.56
N LEU A 79 9.01 -4.58 9.58
CA LEU A 79 7.80 -3.80 9.36
C LEU A 79 7.67 -3.42 7.88
N PHE A 80 6.44 -3.34 7.40
CA PHE A 80 6.12 -2.78 6.10
C PHE A 80 5.06 -1.69 6.28
N ASP A 81 5.21 -0.55 5.60
CA ASP A 81 4.29 0.60 5.68
C ASP A 81 4.11 1.17 7.11
N ARG A 82 5.12 0.94 7.97
CA ARG A 82 5.22 1.51 9.31
C ARG A 82 6.67 1.59 9.77
N GLU A 83 7.04 2.72 10.37
CA GLU A 83 8.36 2.90 10.98
C GLU A 83 8.26 2.86 12.51
N VAL A 84 9.15 2.10 13.15
CA VAL A 84 9.34 2.08 14.60
C VAL A 84 10.84 2.12 14.86
N SER A 85 11.27 3.00 15.77
CA SER A 85 12.68 3.18 16.09
C SER A 85 13.33 1.85 16.53
N GLY A 86 14.40 1.46 15.86
CA GLY A 86 15.17 0.25 16.17
C GLY A 86 14.68 -1.03 15.49
N LEU A 87 13.59 -0.98 14.72
CA LEU A 87 13.11 -2.11 13.92
C LEU A 87 13.37 -1.87 12.42
N PRO A 88 13.79 -2.91 11.67
CA PRO A 88 13.93 -2.79 10.23
C PRO A 88 12.54 -2.61 9.60
N SER A 89 12.43 -1.63 8.69
CA SER A 89 11.18 -1.31 8.02
C SER A 89 11.38 -1.02 6.54
N VAL A 90 10.33 -1.29 5.76
CA VAL A 90 10.20 -0.86 4.37
C VAL A 90 8.97 0.02 4.30
N VAL A 91 9.14 1.30 3.99
CA VAL A 91 8.05 2.27 3.93
C VAL A 91 7.93 2.92 2.57
N THR A 92 6.68 3.22 2.22
CA THR A 92 6.32 3.98 1.03
C THR A 92 6.35 5.47 1.37
N ASP A 93 6.87 6.30 0.46
CA ASP A 93 6.78 7.75 0.59
C ASP A 93 5.38 8.25 0.23
N SER A 94 4.43 8.02 1.14
CA SER A 94 3.04 8.43 1.00
C SER A 94 2.86 9.95 1.07
N ALA A 95 3.82 10.68 1.66
CA ALA A 95 3.79 12.13 1.71
C ALA A 95 4.07 12.73 0.33
N GLU A 96 5.10 12.23 -0.34
CA GLU A 96 5.44 12.62 -1.70
C GLU A 96 4.34 12.21 -2.69
N GLY A 97 3.82 10.98 -2.59
CA GLY A 97 2.69 10.55 -3.40
C GLY A 97 1.44 11.43 -3.22
N SER A 98 1.14 11.83 -1.99
CA SER A 98 0.04 12.76 -1.71
C SER A 98 0.29 14.15 -2.30
N ARG A 99 1.54 14.65 -2.22
CA ARG A 99 1.94 15.93 -2.83
C ARG A 99 1.69 15.92 -4.33
N GLN A 100 2.12 14.86 -5.03
CA GLN A 100 1.93 14.72 -6.47
C GLN A 100 0.44 14.70 -6.87
N ILE A 101 -0.40 13.98 -6.13
CA ILE A 101 -1.86 13.97 -6.37
C ILE A 101 -2.45 15.37 -6.18
N ILE A 102 -2.08 16.07 -5.10
CA ILE A 102 -2.58 17.42 -4.83
C ILE A 102 -2.12 18.39 -5.93
N GLU A 103 -0.85 18.34 -6.33
CA GLU A 103 -0.31 19.18 -7.40
C GLU A 103 -1.01 18.94 -8.73
N HIS A 104 -1.26 17.68 -9.08
CA HIS A 104 -2.03 17.33 -10.26
C HIS A 104 -3.44 17.92 -10.21
N LEU A 105 -4.18 17.75 -9.11
CA LEU A 105 -5.51 18.32 -8.94
C LEU A 105 -5.50 19.86 -9.01
N VAL A 106 -4.51 20.52 -8.40
CA VAL A 106 -4.37 21.98 -8.44
C VAL A 106 -4.07 22.47 -9.85
N ALA A 107 -3.21 21.77 -10.60
CA ALA A 107 -2.89 22.07 -12.00
C ALA A 107 -4.11 21.93 -12.92
N LEU A 108 -5.01 20.98 -12.63
CA LEU A 108 -6.31 20.85 -13.30
C LEU A 108 -7.34 21.93 -12.88
N GLY A 109 -6.98 22.80 -11.93
CA GLY A 109 -7.81 23.92 -11.49
C GLY A 109 -8.70 23.64 -10.28
N HIS A 110 -8.55 22.49 -9.62
CA HIS A 110 -9.29 22.20 -8.39
C HIS A 110 -8.83 23.11 -7.23
N ARG A 111 -9.78 23.52 -6.39
CA ARG A 111 -9.56 24.38 -5.22
C ARG A 111 -10.19 23.83 -3.93
N SER A 112 -11.09 22.85 -4.07
CA SER A 112 -11.68 22.09 -2.98
C SER A 112 -11.30 20.63 -3.20
N ILE A 113 -10.56 20.06 -2.25
CA ILE A 113 -10.03 18.70 -2.31
C ILE A 113 -10.43 18.00 -1.01
N THR A 114 -10.95 16.77 -1.14
CA THR A 114 -11.36 15.94 0.00
C THR A 114 -10.71 14.58 -0.13
N TYR A 115 -10.17 14.06 0.98
CA TYR A 115 -9.56 12.74 1.05
C TYR A 115 -10.58 11.68 1.49
N LEU A 116 -10.81 10.67 0.65
CA LEU A 116 -11.78 9.59 0.85
C LEU A 116 -11.31 8.32 0.13
N LEU A 117 -11.90 7.17 0.47
CA LEU A 117 -11.70 5.91 -0.23
C LEU A 117 -12.24 6.00 -1.69
N ALA A 118 -11.34 5.92 -2.68
CA ALA A 118 -11.64 6.23 -4.09
C ALA A 118 -12.75 5.36 -4.69
N ILE A 119 -12.65 4.02 -4.56
CA ILE A 119 -13.65 3.08 -5.11
C ILE A 119 -15.03 3.33 -4.50
N GLY A 120 -15.09 3.52 -3.18
CA GLY A 120 -16.34 3.82 -2.47
C GLY A 120 -16.94 5.17 -2.87
N ALA A 121 -16.09 6.18 -3.09
CA ALA A 121 -16.51 7.48 -3.60
C ALA A 121 -17.10 7.35 -5.02
N LEU A 122 -16.41 6.68 -5.95
CA LEU A 122 -16.90 6.43 -7.31
C LEU A 122 -18.24 5.70 -7.30
N GLN A 123 -18.37 4.62 -6.52
CA GLN A 123 -19.62 3.88 -6.39
C GLN A 123 -20.76 4.76 -5.86
N ARG A 124 -20.47 5.72 -4.98
CA ARG A 124 -21.50 6.63 -4.45
C ARG A 124 -21.87 7.71 -5.45
N LEU A 125 -20.89 8.30 -6.14
CA LEU A 125 -21.09 9.31 -7.18
C LEU A 125 -21.92 8.75 -8.34
N LEU A 126 -21.55 7.56 -8.82
CA LEU A 126 -22.29 6.84 -9.86
C LEU A 126 -23.75 6.58 -9.46
N ARG A 127 -24.00 6.09 -8.24
CA ARG A 127 -25.36 5.87 -7.72
C ARG A 127 -26.19 7.16 -7.59
N ARG A 128 -25.54 8.32 -7.50
CA ARG A 128 -26.21 9.63 -7.46
C ARG A 128 -26.33 10.26 -8.85
N GLY A 129 -25.82 9.62 -9.91
CA GLY A 129 -25.78 10.17 -11.26
C GLY A 129 -24.85 11.38 -11.39
N VAL A 130 -23.82 11.48 -10.53
CA VAL A 130 -22.82 12.55 -10.62
C VAL A 130 -21.80 12.18 -11.69
N ASP A 131 -21.56 13.10 -12.61
CA ASP A 131 -20.59 12.93 -13.70
C ASP A 131 -19.14 12.98 -13.17
N VAL A 132 -18.37 11.96 -13.49
CA VAL A 132 -16.94 11.84 -13.19
C VAL A 132 -16.22 11.59 -14.52
N PRO A 133 -15.23 12.38 -14.92
CA PRO A 133 -14.64 13.51 -14.17
C PRO A 133 -15.39 14.85 -14.34
N GLY A 134 -16.51 14.92 -15.07
CA GLY A 134 -17.07 16.20 -15.53
C GLY A 134 -17.55 17.15 -14.42
N ALA A 135 -18.14 16.62 -13.34
CA ALA A 135 -18.55 17.40 -12.18
C ALA A 135 -17.58 17.25 -10.99
N VAL A 136 -17.01 16.06 -10.81
CA VAL A 136 -16.04 15.74 -9.75
C VAL A 136 -14.93 14.88 -10.32
N SER A 137 -13.67 15.27 -10.11
CA SER A 137 -12.51 14.43 -10.42
C SER A 137 -12.20 13.49 -9.25
N VAL A 138 -11.82 12.25 -9.55
CA VAL A 138 -11.38 11.27 -8.56
C VAL A 138 -10.00 10.75 -8.96
N VAL A 139 -9.05 10.84 -8.03
CA VAL A 139 -7.71 10.28 -8.16
C VAL A 139 -7.53 9.25 -7.05
N GLY A 140 -7.11 8.04 -7.43
CA GLY A 140 -6.76 6.94 -6.55
C GLY A 140 -5.27 6.92 -6.19
N TYR A 141 -4.95 6.03 -5.25
CA TYR A 141 -3.60 5.70 -4.81
C TYR A 141 -3.49 4.17 -4.82
N ASP A 142 -2.29 3.65 -5.08
CA ASP A 142 -1.89 2.24 -5.18
C ASP A 142 -2.13 1.52 -6.52
N ASP A 143 -2.98 2.04 -7.42
CA ASP A 143 -3.33 1.37 -8.70
C ASP A 143 -3.71 -0.11 -8.52
N ILE A 144 -4.48 -0.39 -7.46
CA ILE A 144 -4.91 -1.75 -7.15
C ILE A 144 -5.73 -2.35 -8.29
N PHE A 145 -5.70 -3.69 -8.42
CA PHE A 145 -6.48 -4.46 -9.40
C PHE A 145 -7.97 -4.05 -9.46
N GLY A 146 -8.59 -3.68 -8.33
CA GLY A 146 -9.98 -3.22 -8.28
C GLY A 146 -10.26 -1.94 -9.09
N SER A 147 -9.23 -1.14 -9.38
CA SER A 147 -9.34 0.13 -10.10
C SER A 147 -9.80 -0.05 -11.55
N ASP A 148 -9.38 -1.14 -12.22
CA ASP A 148 -9.75 -1.46 -13.60
C ASP A 148 -11.25 -1.66 -13.81
N PHE A 149 -11.94 -2.12 -12.77
CA PHE A 149 -13.36 -2.48 -12.82
C PHE A 149 -14.28 -1.33 -12.41
N CYS A 150 -13.71 -0.18 -12.07
CA CYS A 150 -14.48 1.02 -11.76
C CYS A 150 -15.02 1.65 -13.05
N ASN A 151 -16.16 2.34 -12.93
CA ASN A 151 -16.74 3.10 -14.03
C ASN A 151 -17.04 4.54 -13.58
N PRO A 152 -16.27 5.54 -14.05
CA PRO A 152 -15.05 5.39 -14.87
C PRO A 152 -13.89 4.77 -14.07
N PRO A 153 -12.88 4.17 -14.73
CA PRO A 153 -11.62 3.83 -14.08
C PRO A 153 -10.94 5.09 -13.54
N PRO A 154 -10.46 5.12 -12.29
CA PRO A 154 -9.83 6.31 -11.73
C PRO A 154 -8.46 6.57 -12.37
N THR A 155 -8.08 7.86 -12.41
CA THR A 155 -6.66 8.24 -12.48
C THR A 155 -5.99 7.78 -11.19
N THR A 156 -4.78 7.22 -11.23
CA THR A 156 -4.14 6.69 -10.02
C THR A 156 -2.63 6.77 -10.06
N LEU A 157 -2.03 6.88 -8.87
CA LEU A 157 -0.60 6.79 -8.62
C LEU A 157 -0.28 5.37 -8.15
N THR A 158 0.66 4.68 -8.80
CA THR A 158 1.08 3.32 -8.39
C THR A 158 2.05 3.39 -7.23
N GLY A 159 1.76 2.71 -6.11
CA GLY A 159 2.66 2.65 -4.97
C GLY A 159 3.99 1.95 -5.30
N PRO A 160 5.08 2.23 -4.56
CA PRO A 160 6.38 1.58 -4.75
C PRO A 160 6.34 0.05 -4.64
N ALA A 161 5.38 -0.49 -3.87
CA ALA A 161 5.20 -1.93 -3.67
C ALA A 161 4.85 -2.69 -4.96
N GLU A 162 4.12 -2.05 -5.89
CA GLU A 162 3.75 -2.62 -7.20
C GLU A 162 4.84 -2.39 -8.25
N GLN A 163 5.63 -1.32 -8.12
CA GLN A 163 6.79 -1.05 -9.00
C GLN A 163 8.02 -1.90 -8.64
N ALA A 164 8.09 -2.37 -7.40
CA ALA A 164 9.06 -3.36 -6.95
C ALA A 164 8.70 -4.74 -7.56
N GLY A 165 8.91 -4.91 -8.86
CA GLY A 165 9.02 -6.24 -9.48
C GLY A 165 9.96 -7.12 -8.65
N PRO A 166 9.87 -8.46 -8.71
CA PRO A 166 10.30 -9.40 -7.67
C PRO A 166 11.61 -8.98 -7.00
N ALA A 167 11.49 -8.21 -5.91
CA ALA A 167 12.64 -7.65 -5.23
C ALA A 167 13.35 -8.81 -4.53
N GLY A 168 14.60 -9.07 -4.91
CA GLY A 168 15.53 -9.91 -4.13
C GLY A 168 15.40 -9.65 -2.63
N PRO A 169 15.76 -10.58 -1.72
CA PRO A 169 16.01 -10.23 -0.33
C PRO A 169 17.28 -9.37 -0.28
N ALA A 170 17.16 -8.11 -0.71
CA ALA A 170 18.12 -7.06 -0.50
C ALA A 170 17.47 -6.10 0.49
N LEU A 171 17.37 -6.58 1.73
CA LEU A 171 17.10 -5.81 2.95
C LEU A 171 18.27 -4.83 3.27
N ASP A 172 19.04 -4.39 2.27
CA ASP A 172 20.30 -3.67 2.48
C ASP A 172 20.57 -2.59 1.43
N ARG A 173 19.57 -1.77 1.09
CA ARG A 173 19.83 -0.44 0.51
C ARG A 173 18.80 0.57 0.98
N PRO A 174 19.18 1.56 1.81
CA PRO A 174 18.44 2.80 1.94
C PRO A 174 18.74 3.64 0.70
N GLY A 175 18.12 3.28 -0.42
CA GLY A 175 18.04 4.14 -1.60
C GLY A 175 16.66 4.78 -1.58
N SER A 176 16.59 6.09 -1.42
CA SER A 176 15.36 6.85 -1.61
C SER A 176 14.73 6.44 -2.95
N PRO A 177 13.43 6.11 -3.02
CA PRO A 177 12.73 5.94 -4.29
C PRO A 177 12.92 7.18 -5.16
N ASP A 178 12.81 7.02 -6.48
CA ASP A 178 12.77 8.16 -7.40
C ASP A 178 11.73 9.18 -6.91
N PRO A 179 12.10 10.45 -6.65
CA PRO A 179 11.20 11.45 -6.07
C PRO A 179 10.04 11.86 -7.00
N HIS A 180 9.99 11.32 -8.21
CA HIS A 180 8.92 11.54 -9.17
C HIS A 180 8.29 10.21 -9.58
N LEU A 181 7.30 9.74 -8.82
CA LEU A 181 6.45 8.65 -9.29
C LEU A 181 5.47 9.22 -10.32
N PRO A 182 5.55 8.83 -11.61
CA PRO A 182 4.59 9.32 -12.59
C PRO A 182 3.19 8.78 -12.27
N LEU A 183 2.15 9.57 -12.52
CA LEU A 183 0.79 9.04 -12.61
C LEU A 183 0.80 7.95 -13.68
N THR A 184 0.50 6.72 -13.26
CA THR A 184 0.61 5.53 -14.11
C THR A 184 -0.62 5.34 -14.98
N ARG A 185 -1.75 5.94 -14.57
CA ARG A 185 -2.99 5.96 -15.35
C ARG A 185 -3.69 7.31 -15.24
N GLU A 186 -4.03 7.91 -16.38
CA GLU A 186 -4.88 9.10 -16.46
C GLU A 186 -6.20 8.80 -17.20
N SER A 187 -7.31 9.16 -16.58
CA SER A 187 -8.65 8.99 -17.15
C SER A 187 -9.14 10.31 -17.80
N GLY A 188 -8.73 10.57 -19.04
CA GLY A 188 -9.29 11.61 -19.91
C GLY A 188 -8.87 13.06 -19.57
N SER A 189 -8.35 13.77 -20.58
CA SER A 189 -8.00 15.20 -20.47
C SER A 189 -9.22 16.06 -20.12
N PRO A 190 -9.09 17.14 -19.32
CA PRO A 190 -10.16 18.11 -19.15
C PRO A 190 -10.52 18.70 -20.51
N ARG A 191 -11.80 18.63 -20.91
CA ARG A 191 -12.24 19.35 -22.12
C ARG A 191 -12.06 20.85 -21.87
N PRO A 192 -11.48 21.61 -22.82
CA PRO A 192 -11.36 23.05 -22.66
C PRO A 192 -12.76 23.65 -22.46
N ARG A 193 -12.93 24.47 -21.42
CA ARG A 193 -14.17 25.23 -21.22
C ARG A 193 -14.33 26.17 -22.42
N VAL A 194 -15.27 25.86 -23.31
CA VAL A 194 -15.71 26.81 -24.33
C VAL A 194 -16.45 27.92 -23.59
N GLY A 195 -15.83 29.11 -23.54
CA GLY A 195 -16.45 30.30 -22.98
C GLY A 195 -17.73 30.65 -23.75
N VAL A 196 -18.75 31.07 -23.01
CA VAL A 196 -19.98 31.70 -23.53
C VAL A 196 -19.64 33.06 -24.13
#